data_AF-A0A3N5SMP3-F1
#
_entry.id   AF-A0A3N5SMP3-F1
#
_cell.length_a   1.000
_cell.length_b   1.000
_cell.length_c   1.000
_cell.angle_alpha   90.00
_cell.angle_beta   90.00
_cell.angle_gamma   90.00
#
_symmetry.space_group_name_H-M   'P 1'
#
loop_
_entity.id
_entity.type
_entity.pdbx_description
1 polymer ?
#
loop_
_entity_poly.entity_id
_entity_poly.type
_entity_poly.pdbx_seq_one_letter_code
_entity_poly.pdbx_strand_id
1 'polypeptide(L)' 'MDENILKGMWKQLKGTVKETWGELTDDDLTEVEGNVEKLAGKLQERYGWSRERADSEISHFIEKARTDSDIYRT' A
#
# COMPACT_ATOMS: atom_id res chain seq x y z
N MET A 1 2.89 12.68 -4.26
CA MET A 1 2.71 12.62 -5.74
C MET A 1 2.83 11.17 -6.23
N ASP A 2 2.51 10.18 -5.40
CA ASP A 2 2.99 8.79 -5.55
C ASP A 2 1.84 7.78 -5.64
N GLU A 3 0.60 8.26 -5.58
CA GLU A 3 -0.65 7.51 -5.78
C GLU A 3 -0.73 6.81 -7.15
N ASN A 4 -0.13 7.39 -8.19
CA ASN A 4 -0.10 6.80 -9.52
C ASN A 4 0.79 5.55 -9.61
N ILE A 5 1.84 5.47 -8.78
CA ILE A 5 2.77 4.33 -8.75
C ILE A 5 2.06 3.13 -8.14
N LEU A 6 1.38 3.32 -7.01
CA LEU A 6 0.63 2.27 -6.33
C LEU A 6 -0.41 1.65 -7.26
N LYS A 7 -1.16 2.48 -8.00
CA LYS A 7 -2.16 2.02 -8.97
C LYS A 7 -1.53 1.27 -10.14
N GLY A 8 -0.42 1.77 -10.70
CA GLY A 8 0.26 1.14 -11.83
C GLY A 8 0.87 -0.22 -11.50
N MET A 9 1.42 -0.35 -10.28
CA MET A 9 2.10 -1.56 -9.81
C MET A 9 1.24 -2.42 -8.87
N TRP A 10 -0.05 -2.11 -8.70
CA TRP A 10 -0.92 -2.74 -7.69
C TRP A 10 -0.89 -4.25 -7.74
N LYS A 11 -0.92 -4.84 -8.93
CA LYS A 11 -0.88 -6.31 -9.10
C LYS A 11 0.39 -6.94 -8.54
N GLN A 12 1.53 -6.26 -8.65
CA GLN A 12 2.81 -6.73 -8.10
C GLN A 12 2.89 -6.45 -6.59
N LEU A 13 2.44 -5.26 -6.18
CA LEU A 13 2.50 -4.81 -4.80
C LEU A 13 1.47 -5.49 -3.89
N LYS A 14 0.33 -5.96 -4.41
CA LYS A 14 -0.76 -6.60 -3.62
C LYS A 14 -0.22 -7.70 -2.70
N GLY A 15 0.74 -8.50 -3.17
CA GLY A 15 1.40 -9.52 -2.34
C GLY A 15 2.14 -8.91 -1.15
N THR A 16 3.05 -7.98 -1.42
CA THR A 16 3.85 -7.30 -0.40
C THR A 16 2.99 -6.44 0.55
N VAL A 17 1.92 -5.83 0.05
CA VAL A 17 0.91 -5.10 0.82
C VAL A 17 0.24 -6.04 1.82
N LYS A 18 -0.15 -7.25 1.39
CA LYS A 18 -0.71 -8.30 2.27
C LYS A 18 0.29 -8.77 3.32
N GLU A 19 1.56 -8.89 2.96
CA GLU A 19 2.63 -9.26 3.90
C GLU A 19 2.92 -8.15 4.91
N THR A 20 2.88 -6.89 4.46
CA THR A 20 3.11 -5.71 5.31
C THR A 20 1.95 -5.48 6.27
N TRP A 21 0.72 -5.58 5.76
CA TRP A 21 -0.52 -5.39 6.51
C TRP A 21 -1.32 -6.69 6.55
N GLY A 22 -0.85 -7.65 7.36
CA GLY A 22 -1.44 -8.98 7.48
C GLY A 22 -2.91 -9.04 7.91
N GLU A 23 -3.47 -7.95 8.47
CA GLU A 23 -4.90 -7.85 8.80
C GLU A 23 -5.77 -7.58 7.58
N LEU A 24 -5.20 -7.09 6.48
CA LEU A 24 -5.91 -6.87 5.22
C LEU A 24 -6.15 -8.21 4.52
N THR A 25 -7.40 -8.47 4.18
CA THR A 25 -7.75 -9.69 3.44
C THR A 25 -7.56 -9.52 1.94
N ASP A 26 -7.54 -10.62 1.20
CA ASP A 26 -7.47 -10.56 -0.27
C ASP A 26 -8.64 -9.79 -0.88
N ASP A 27 -9.80 -9.81 -0.21
CA ASP A 27 -11.00 -9.07 -0.60
C ASP A 27 -10.80 -7.55 -0.40
N ASP A 28 -10.28 -7.14 0.78
CA ASP A 28 -9.95 -5.73 1.05
C ASP A 28 -8.97 -5.19 0.00
N LEU A 29 -7.95 -5.97 -0.33
CA LEU A 29 -6.95 -5.61 -1.35
C LEU A 29 -7.53 -5.60 -2.77
N THR A 30 -8.53 -6.41 -3.02
CA THR A 30 -9.24 -6.40 -4.31
C THR A 30 -10.13 -5.17 -4.42
N GLU A 31 -10.78 -4.74 -3.34
CA GLU A 31 -11.59 -3.52 -3.33
C GLU A 31 -10.75 -2.24 -3.46
N VAL A 32 -9.56 -2.24 -2.89
CA VAL A 32 -8.61 -1.12 -2.96
C VAL A 32 -8.19 -0.81 -4.39
N GLU A 33 -7.93 -1.81 -5.24
CA GLU A 33 -7.51 -1.65 -6.64
C GLU A 33 -6.36 -0.64 -6.86
N GLY A 34 -5.45 -0.52 -5.90
CA GLY A 34 -4.33 0.42 -5.93
C GLY A 34 -4.72 1.89 -5.69
N ASN A 35 -5.92 2.14 -5.18
CA ASN A 35 -6.35 3.46 -4.74
C ASN A 35 -5.86 3.71 -3.30
N VAL A 36 -5.01 4.73 -3.13
CA VAL A 36 -4.45 5.13 -1.83
C VAL A 36 -5.53 5.49 -0.81
N GLU A 37 -6.57 6.21 -1.21
CA GLU A 37 -7.65 6.61 -0.29
C GLU A 37 -8.45 5.41 0.20
N LYS A 38 -8.74 4.44 -0.68
CA LYS A 38 -9.40 3.20 -0.28
C LYS A 38 -8.51 2.38 0.66
N LEU A 39 -7.21 2.30 0.37
CA LEU A 39 -6.26 1.61 1.24
C LEU A 39 -6.20 2.26 2.62
N ALA A 40 -6.16 3.59 2.67
CA ALA A 40 -6.19 4.34 3.91
C ALA A 40 -7.50 4.11 4.67
N GLY A 41 -8.64 4.01 3.99
CA GLY A 41 -9.92 3.62 4.58
C GLY A 41 -9.86 2.26 5.25
N LYS A 42 -9.38 1.24 4.53
CA LYS A 42 -9.21 -0.11 5.06
C LYS A 42 -8.26 -0.17 6.25
N LEU A 43 -7.15 0.56 6.20
CA LEU A 43 -6.21 0.63 7.32
C LEU A 43 -6.86 1.26 8.57
N GLN A 44 -7.68 2.30 8.39
CA GLN A 44 -8.45 2.88 9.49
C GLN A 44 -9.48 1.87 10.05
N GLU A 45 -10.20 1.15 9.20
CA GLU A 45 -11.23 0.18 9.62
C GLU A 45 -10.63 -1.04 10.33
N ARG A 46 -9.52 -1.58 9.84
CA ARG A 46 -8.91 -2.83 10.35
C ARG A 46 -8.00 -2.59 11.54
N TYR A 47 -7.19 -1.53 11.48
CA TYR A 47 -6.20 -1.25 12.51
C TYR A 47 -6.61 -0.13 13.47
N GLY A 48 -7.72 0.57 13.22
CA GLY A 48 -8.14 1.72 14.04
C GLY A 48 -7.19 2.90 13.95
N TRP A 49 -6.42 3.02 12.86
CA TRP A 49 -5.44 4.09 12.68
C TRP A 49 -6.11 5.43 12.37
N SER A 50 -5.39 6.53 12.61
CA SER A 50 -5.79 7.84 12.11
C SER A 50 -5.48 7.94 10.61
N ARG A 51 -6.19 8.83 9.91
CA ARG A 51 -5.92 9.10 8.48
C ARG A 51 -4.46 9.44 8.22
N GLU A 52 -3.87 10.31 9.05
CA GLU A 52 -2.45 10.69 8.93
C GLU A 52 -1.51 9.50 9.05
N ARG A 53 -1.77 8.59 10.00
CA ARG A 53 -0.95 7.39 10.18
C ARG A 53 -1.10 6.45 8.99
N ALA A 54 -2.32 6.24 8.49
CA ALA A 54 -2.56 5.42 7.32
C ALA A 54 -1.87 5.98 6.07
N ASP A 55 -1.99 7.29 5.82
CA ASP A 55 -1.34 7.97 4.69
C ASP A 55 0.19 7.87 4.79
N SER A 56 0.75 8.05 5.99
CA SER A 56 2.18 7.95 6.22
C SER A 56 2.70 6.53 5.97
N GLU A 57 1.98 5.51 6.42
CA GLU A 57 2.35 4.11 6.20
C GLU A 57 2.29 3.75 4.71
N ILE A 58 1.26 4.20 4.00
CA ILE A 58 1.14 3.97 2.55
C ILE A 58 2.26 4.67 1.79
N SER A 59 2.57 5.92 2.15
CA SER A 59 3.66 6.68 1.53
C SER A 59 5.01 5.99 1.75
N HIS A 60 5.28 5.52 2.96
CA HIS A 60 6.49 4.76 3.28
C HIS A 60 6.56 3.43 2.53
N PHE A 61 5.42 2.74 2.38
CA PHE A 61 5.35 1.53 1.57
C PHE A 61 5.70 1.78 0.09
N ILE A 62 5.17 2.86 -0.51
CA ILE A 62 5.45 3.22 -1.90
C ILE A 62 6.93 3.59 -2.08
N GLU A 63 7.51 4.32 -1.13
CA GLU A 63 8.94 4.66 -1.15
C GLU A 63 9.83 3.42 -1.05
N LYS A 64 9.49 2.49 -0.17
CA LYS A 64 10.18 1.21 -0.05
C LYS A 64 10.06 0.38 -1.33
N ALA A 65 8.85 0.28 -1.89
CA ALA A 65 8.60 -0.41 -3.15
C ALA A 65 9.39 0.17 -4.33
N ARG A 66 9.59 1.50 -4.34
CA ARG A 66 10.44 2.17 -5.33
C ARG A 66 11.93 1.84 -5.13
N THR A 67 12.38 1.81 -3.88
CA THR A 67 13.79 1.55 -3.53
C THR A 67 14.19 0.10 -3.76
N ASP A 68 13.31 -0.86 -3.48
CA ASP A 68 13.54 -2.29 -3.73
C ASP A 68 13.78 -2.60 -5.22
N SER A 69 13.28 -1.74 -6.12
CA SER A 69 13.55 -1.84 -7.56
C SER A 69 14.90 -1.23 -7.99
N ASP A 70 15.51 -0.37 -7.17
CA ASP A 70 16.75 0.36 -7.51
C ASP A 70 18.01 -0.33 -6.97
N ILE A 71 17.86 -1.20 -5.95
CA ILE A 71 18.97 -1.93 -5.30
C ILE A 71 19.68 -2.97 -6.18
N TYR A 72 19.20 -3.23 -7.41
CA TYR A 72 19.86 -4.11 -8.39
C TYR A 72 20.56 -3.36 -9.52
N ARG A 73 20.64 -2.02 -9.46
CA ARG A 73 21.34 -1.21 -10.47
C ARG A 73 22.74 -0.81 -9.96
N THR A 74 23.64 -1.78 -9.87
CA THR A 74 25.11 -1.56 -9.79
C THR A 74 25.76 -2.07 -11.05
#